data_AF-A0A1F5UTR1-F1
#
_entry.id   AF-A0A1F5UTR1-F1
#
_cell.length_a   1.000
_cell.length_b   1.000
_cell.length_c   1.000
_cell.angle_alpha   90.00
_cell.angle_beta   90.00
_cell.angle_gamma   90.00
#
_symmetry.space_group_name_H-M   'P 1'
#
loop_
_entity.id
_entity.type
_entity.pdbx_description
1 polymer ?
#
loop_
_entity_poly.entity_id
_entity_poly.type
_entity_poly.pdbx_seq_one_letter_code
_entity_poly.pdbx_strand_id
1 'polypeptide(L)'
;MKLISTGIKWLDEILDGGIYRGNSIIIEGPPGSGKTIFGLQFIYQGNKPAIYISSKETEKTIVNYGKSFKWKLAGAIKQKKLFVISDYEKVLKSILSFKGSYLEKIIHDKGVRNIVIDDINKLFEVFKDDISPHSISVFLKISD
;
A
#
# COMPACT_ATOMS: atom_id res chain seq x y z
N MET A 1 15.90 -15.77 0.36
CA MET A 1 14.81 -14.75 0.34
C MET A 1 14.07 -14.87 -0.99
N LYS A 2 12.74 -14.66 -1.04
CA LYS A 2 11.94 -14.81 -2.28
C LYS A 2 11.66 -13.43 -2.88
N LEU A 3 11.91 -13.25 -4.18
CA LEU A 3 11.53 -12.04 -4.92
C LEU A 3 10.04 -12.06 -5.28
N ILE A 4 9.44 -10.88 -5.34
CA ILE A 4 8.09 -10.63 -5.86
C ILE A 4 8.14 -9.52 -6.90
N SER A 5 7.38 -9.68 -7.98
CA SER A 5 7.26 -8.67 -9.03
C SER A 5 6.63 -7.38 -8.51
N THR A 6 7.14 -6.24 -8.97
CA THR A 6 6.53 -4.92 -8.77
C THR A 6 5.28 -4.73 -9.63
N GLY A 7 5.08 -5.60 -10.62
CA GLY A 7 4.06 -5.46 -11.66
C GLY A 7 4.49 -4.54 -12.81
N ILE A 8 5.72 -4.01 -12.78
CA ILE A 8 6.32 -3.18 -13.84
C ILE A 8 7.52 -3.95 -14.40
N LYS A 9 7.36 -4.54 -15.60
CA LYS A 9 8.37 -5.41 -16.23
C LYS A 9 9.77 -4.78 -16.24
N TRP A 10 9.91 -3.57 -16.75
CA TRP A 10 11.20 -2.88 -16.86
C TRP A 10 11.83 -2.57 -15.50
N LEU A 11 11.02 -2.32 -14.48
CA LEU A 11 11.55 -2.11 -13.13
C LEU A 11 12.01 -3.43 -12.52
N ASP A 12 11.24 -4.51 -12.73
CA ASP A 12 11.65 -5.84 -12.27
C ASP A 12 12.96 -6.28 -12.92
N GLU A 13 13.20 -5.94 -14.18
CA GLU A 13 14.49 -6.17 -14.86
C GLU A 13 15.65 -5.38 -14.21
N ILE A 14 15.42 -4.12 -13.85
CA ILE A 14 16.42 -3.28 -13.15
C ILE A 14 16.68 -3.79 -11.72
N LEU A 15 15.68 -4.39 -11.07
CA LEU A 15 15.76 -4.92 -9.72
C LEU A 15 16.09 -6.43 -9.68
N ASP A 16 16.65 -6.99 -10.75
CA ASP A 16 17.04 -8.41 -10.84
C ASP A 16 15.92 -9.40 -10.47
N GLY A 17 14.70 -9.11 -10.90
CA GLY A 17 13.51 -9.95 -10.70
C GLY A 17 12.49 -9.41 -9.70
N GLY A 18 12.67 -8.18 -9.20
CA GLY A 18 11.69 -7.46 -8.39
C GLY A 18 12.17 -7.17 -6.98
N ILE A 19 11.28 -7.27 -5.99
CA ILE A 19 11.56 -6.84 -4.62
C ILE A 19 11.55 -8.02 -3.65
N TYR A 20 12.37 -7.99 -2.60
CA TYR A 20 12.37 -9.07 -1.61
C TYR A 20 11.06 -9.09 -0.80
N ARG A 21 10.42 -10.26 -0.73
CA ARG A 21 9.24 -10.50 0.11
C ARG A 21 9.59 -10.23 1.57
N GLY A 22 8.73 -9.47 2.25
CA GLY A 22 8.89 -9.10 3.66
C GLY A 22 9.65 -7.79 3.86
N ASN A 23 10.23 -7.21 2.81
CA ASN A 23 10.86 -5.89 2.88
C ASN A 23 9.84 -4.77 2.73
N SER A 24 10.07 -3.68 3.45
CA SER A 24 9.40 -2.40 3.24
C SER A 24 10.15 -1.60 2.18
N ILE A 25 9.41 -0.91 1.29
CA ILE A 25 9.99 -0.11 0.22
C ILE A 25 9.39 1.28 0.21
N ILE A 26 10.28 2.26 0.18
CA ILE A 26 10.00 3.68 0.21
C ILE A 26 10.14 4.21 -1.22
N ILE A 27 9.06 4.78 -1.78
CA ILE A 27 9.03 5.40 -3.11
C ILE A 27 8.99 6.93 -3.02
N GLU A 28 10.09 7.56 -3.40
CA GLU A 28 10.28 9.01 -3.36
C GLU A 28 9.99 9.69 -4.70
N GLY A 29 9.51 10.94 -4.63
CA GLY A 29 9.50 11.82 -5.78
C GLY A 29 8.58 13.03 -5.60
N PRO A 30 8.71 14.05 -6.47
CA PRO A 30 7.88 15.24 -6.43
C PRO A 30 6.39 14.94 -6.70
N PRO A 31 5.45 15.82 -6.32
CA PRO A 31 4.05 15.71 -6.72
C PRO A 31 3.91 15.49 -8.24
N GLY A 32 2.99 14.61 -8.64
CA GLY A 32 2.80 14.27 -10.06
C GLY A 32 3.76 13.22 -10.63
N SER A 33 4.76 12.76 -9.88
CA SER A 33 5.73 11.73 -10.35
C SER A 33 5.16 10.32 -10.52
N GLY A 34 3.87 10.09 -10.25
CA GLY A 34 3.21 8.78 -10.44
C GLY A 34 3.25 7.81 -9.25
N LYS A 35 3.66 8.23 -8.05
CA LYS A 35 3.73 7.36 -6.85
C LYS A 35 2.42 6.63 -6.52
N THR A 36 1.29 7.35 -6.49
CA THR A 36 -0.04 6.78 -6.27
C THR A 36 -0.37 5.71 -7.33
N ILE A 37 -0.05 5.99 -8.60
CA ILE A 37 -0.26 5.04 -9.70
C ILE A 37 0.62 3.81 -9.54
N PHE A 38 1.88 3.98 -9.13
CA PHE A 38 2.77 2.87 -8.82
C PHE A 38 2.19 1.98 -7.71
N GLY A 39 1.77 2.57 -6.59
CA GLY A 39 1.19 1.82 -5.48
C GLY A 39 -0.05 1.04 -5.90
N LEU A 40 -0.92 1.64 -6.72
CA LEU A 40 -2.08 0.97 -7.28
C LEU A 40 -1.73 -0.13 -8.28
N GLN A 41 -0.69 0.06 -9.11
CA GLN A 41 -0.20 -0.97 -10.02
C GLN A 41 0.31 -2.18 -9.24
N PHE A 42 1.14 -1.95 -8.23
CA PHE A 42 1.67 -2.98 -7.36
C PHE A 42 0.55 -3.78 -6.69
N ILE A 43 -0.45 -3.08 -6.17
CA ILE A 43 -1.64 -3.71 -5.59
C ILE A 43 -2.40 -4.50 -6.66
N TYR A 44 -2.62 -3.93 -7.84
CA TYR A 44 -3.43 -4.53 -8.90
C TYR A 44 -2.81 -5.82 -9.44
N GLN A 45 -1.51 -5.80 -9.74
CA GLN A 45 -0.75 -6.93 -10.29
C GLN A 45 -0.37 -7.97 -9.24
N GLY A 46 -0.21 -7.54 -7.99
CA GLY A 46 0.22 -8.41 -6.91
C GLY A 46 -0.89 -9.32 -6.33
N ASN A 47 -0.48 -10.08 -5.32
CA ASN A 47 -1.35 -11.05 -4.65
C ASN A 47 -2.58 -10.39 -4.00
N LYS A 48 -3.70 -11.11 -4.03
CA LYS A 48 -4.95 -10.74 -3.37
C LYS A 48 -5.22 -11.68 -2.20
N PRO A 49 -5.84 -11.21 -1.10
CA PRO A 49 -6.29 -9.84 -0.90
C PRO A 49 -5.16 -8.87 -0.58
N ALA A 50 -5.41 -7.59 -0.84
CA ALA A 50 -4.47 -6.50 -0.63
C ALA A 50 -5.12 -5.33 0.13
N ILE A 51 -4.33 -4.51 0.81
CA ILE A 51 -4.77 -3.30 1.51
C ILE A 51 -4.16 -2.08 0.84
N TYR A 52 -4.97 -1.05 0.60
CA TYR A 52 -4.53 0.29 0.22
C TYR A 52 -5.01 1.27 1.29
N ILE A 53 -4.08 1.86 2.03
CA ILE A 53 -4.36 2.86 3.05
C ILE A 53 -4.09 4.23 2.45
N SER A 54 -4.99 5.18 2.66
CA SER A 54 -4.75 6.56 2.29
C SER A 54 -5.36 7.56 3.25
N SER A 55 -4.69 8.69 3.44
CA SER A 55 -5.25 9.81 4.20
C SER A 55 -6.01 10.82 3.32
N LYS A 56 -5.87 10.70 1.99
CA LYS A 56 -6.39 11.66 1.00
C LYS A 56 -7.35 10.99 0.01
N GLU A 57 -7.12 9.72 -0.30
CA GLU A 57 -7.82 9.00 -1.35
C GLU A 57 -8.98 8.16 -0.80
N THR A 58 -10.09 8.18 -1.53
CA THR A 58 -11.28 7.35 -1.25
C THR A 58 -11.35 6.17 -2.20
N GLU A 59 -12.18 5.15 -1.90
CA GLU A 59 -12.42 4.04 -2.83
C GLU A 59 -12.83 4.54 -4.22
N LYS A 60 -13.69 5.57 -4.27
CA LYS A 60 -14.17 6.18 -5.51
C LYS A 60 -13.02 6.80 -6.30
N THR A 61 -12.11 7.52 -5.63
CA THR A 61 -10.96 8.17 -6.28
C THR A 61 -10.01 7.12 -6.85
N ILE A 62 -9.66 6.11 -6.03
CA ILE A 62 -8.79 5.00 -6.45
C ILE A 62 -9.38 4.22 -7.63
N VAL A 63 -10.68 3.93 -7.59
CA VAL A 63 -11.38 3.28 -8.72
C VAL A 63 -11.29 4.14 -9.99
N ASN A 64 -11.43 5.46 -9.86
CA ASN A 64 -11.31 6.36 -11.00
C ASN A 64 -9.89 6.39 -11.59
N TYR A 65 -8.85 6.41 -10.75
CA TYR A 65 -7.46 6.29 -11.22
C TYR A 65 -7.24 4.98 -11.98
N GLY A 66 -7.75 3.86 -11.46
CA GLY A 66 -7.62 2.55 -12.11
C GLY A 66 -8.31 2.45 -13.48
N LYS A 67 -9.38 3.23 -13.75
CA LYS A 67 -10.09 3.19 -15.04
C LYS A 67 -9.19 3.56 -16.21
N SER A 68 -8.33 4.56 -16.04
CA SER A 68 -7.38 5.00 -17.09
C SER A 68 -6.42 3.89 -17.52
N PHE A 69 -6.15 2.92 -16.63
CA PHE A 69 -5.29 1.77 -16.85
C PHE A 69 -6.07 0.47 -17.07
N LYS A 70 -7.39 0.55 -17.25
CA LYS A 70 -8.31 -0.61 -17.40
C LYS A 70 -8.27 -1.58 -16.20
N TRP A 71 -7.84 -1.13 -15.03
CA TRP A 71 -7.80 -1.92 -13.82
C TRP A 71 -9.19 -2.06 -13.20
N LYS A 72 -9.63 -3.32 -13.01
CA LYS A 72 -10.95 -3.65 -12.45
C LYS A 72 -11.00 -3.52 -10.91
N LEU A 73 -10.58 -2.38 -10.37
CA LEU A 73 -10.46 -2.16 -8.91
C LEU A 73 -11.81 -2.22 -8.19
N ALA A 74 -12.88 -1.68 -8.78
CA ALA A 74 -14.22 -1.75 -8.18
C ALA A 74 -14.68 -3.20 -7.95
N GLY A 75 -14.39 -4.09 -8.89
CA GLY A 75 -14.67 -5.52 -8.76
C GLY A 75 -13.85 -6.17 -7.64
N ALA A 76 -12.57 -5.81 -7.52
CA ALA A 76 -11.71 -6.30 -6.45
C ALA A 76 -12.18 -5.86 -5.06
N ILE A 77 -12.64 -4.61 -4.93
CA ILE A 77 -13.21 -4.07 -3.68
C ILE A 77 -14.51 -4.82 -3.33
N LYS A 78 -15.45 -4.93 -4.27
CA LYS A 78 -16.72 -5.66 -4.07
C LYS A 78 -16.50 -7.11 -3.66
N GLN A 79 -15.47 -7.76 -4.22
CA GLN A 79 -15.10 -9.15 -3.90
C GLN A 79 -14.23 -9.28 -2.63
N LYS A 80 -13.99 -8.19 -1.88
CA LYS A 80 -13.10 -8.15 -0.71
C LYS A 80 -11.68 -8.67 -1.01
N LYS A 81 -11.23 -8.50 -2.25
CA LYS A 81 -9.85 -8.75 -2.73
C LYS A 81 -8.97 -7.50 -2.61
N LEU A 82 -9.57 -6.33 -2.44
CA LEU A 82 -8.88 -5.09 -2.15
C LEU A 82 -9.65 -4.36 -1.05
N PHE A 83 -8.96 -4.03 0.04
CA PHE A 83 -9.49 -3.20 1.11
C PHE A 83 -8.88 -1.80 0.97
N VAL A 84 -9.72 -0.79 0.77
CA VAL A 84 -9.26 0.60 0.75
C VAL A 84 -9.63 1.24 2.08
N ILE A 85 -8.64 1.74 2.82
CA ILE A 85 -8.82 2.27 4.17
C ILE A 85 -8.47 3.76 4.13
N SER A 86 -9.51 4.61 4.16
CA SER A 86 -9.35 6.07 4.22
C SER A 86 -9.29 6.62 5.66
N ASP A 87 -9.71 5.81 6.64
CA ASP A 87 -9.70 6.15 8.06
C ASP A 87 -8.29 5.99 8.64
N TYR A 88 -7.52 7.07 8.53
CA TYR A 88 -6.11 7.08 8.94
C TYR A 88 -5.95 7.01 10.47
N GLU A 89 -6.86 7.56 11.25
CA GLU A 89 -6.80 7.45 12.73
C GLU A 89 -6.92 5.99 13.18
N LYS A 90 -7.82 5.23 12.55
CA LYS A 90 -7.98 3.81 12.82
C LYS A 90 -6.73 3.01 12.45
N VAL A 91 -6.05 3.39 11.38
CA VAL A 91 -4.75 2.82 10.98
C VAL A 91 -3.70 3.13 12.03
N LEU A 92 -3.56 4.38 12.45
CA LEU A 92 -2.59 4.81 13.47
C LEU A 92 -2.78 4.05 14.78
N LYS A 93 -4.02 4.00 15.30
CA LYS A 93 -4.35 3.22 16.49
C LYS A 93 -3.99 1.74 16.31
N SER A 94 -4.20 1.19 15.11
CA SER A 94 -3.85 -0.22 14.84
C SER A 94 -2.35 -0.46 14.84
N ILE A 95 -1.55 0.49 14.34
CA ILE A 95 -0.08 0.40 14.36
C ILE A 95 0.43 0.48 15.80
N LEU A 96 -0.09 1.41 16.60
CA LEU A 96 0.34 1.63 17.99
C LEU A 96 -0.06 0.47 18.92
N SER A 97 -1.24 -0.12 18.74
CA SER A 97 -1.79 -1.14 19.64
C SER A 97 -1.61 -2.59 19.15
N PHE A 98 -0.77 -2.80 18.12
CA PHE A 98 -0.61 -4.00 17.27
C PHE A 98 -1.48 -5.24 17.57
N LYS A 99 -1.36 -5.85 18.77
CA LYS A 99 -2.11 -7.04 19.19
C LYS A 99 -3.63 -6.78 19.33
N GLY A 100 -4.42 -7.56 18.61
CA GLY A 100 -5.88 -7.47 18.54
C GLY A 100 -6.40 -6.30 17.69
N SER A 101 -5.51 -5.59 16.98
CA SER A 101 -5.86 -4.39 16.24
C SER A 101 -6.72 -4.67 15.01
N TYR A 102 -7.33 -3.62 14.47
CA TYR A 102 -8.15 -3.72 13.25
C TYR A 102 -7.33 -4.18 12.04
N LEU A 103 -6.14 -3.61 11.84
CA LEU A 103 -5.26 -4.01 10.74
C LEU A 103 -4.74 -5.42 10.90
N GLU A 104 -4.30 -5.82 12.10
CA GLU A 104 -3.81 -7.18 12.35
C GLU A 104 -4.89 -8.22 12.02
N LYS A 105 -6.13 -7.98 12.46
CA LYS A 105 -7.27 -8.86 12.14
C LYS A 105 -7.50 -8.97 10.63
N ILE A 106 -7.49 -7.88 9.88
CA ILE A 106 -7.66 -7.96 8.41
C ILE A 106 -6.49 -8.72 7.79
N ILE A 107 -5.27 -8.43 8.22
CA ILE A 107 -4.07 -9.05 7.66
C ILE A 107 -4.09 -10.56 7.86
N HIS A 108 -4.37 -11.00 9.09
CA HIS A 108 -4.40 -12.41 9.46
C HIS A 108 -5.65 -13.11 8.90
N ASP A 109 -6.86 -12.63 9.21
CA ASP A 109 -8.12 -13.32 8.88
C ASP A 109 -8.40 -13.38 7.38
N LYS A 110 -7.82 -12.46 6.60
CA LYS A 110 -7.97 -12.43 5.14
C LYS A 110 -6.73 -12.93 4.41
N GLY A 111 -5.63 -13.19 5.13
CA GLY A 111 -4.36 -13.58 4.52
C GLY A 111 -3.82 -12.51 3.57
N VAL A 112 -3.91 -11.23 3.97
CA VAL A 112 -3.37 -10.13 3.16
C VAL A 112 -1.87 -10.26 3.06
N ARG A 113 -1.36 -10.17 1.83
CA ARG A 113 0.08 -10.22 1.57
C ARG A 113 0.60 -8.90 1.01
N ASN A 114 -0.23 -8.04 0.42
CA ASN A 114 0.24 -6.77 -0.12
C ASN A 114 -0.47 -5.60 0.56
N ILE A 115 0.31 -4.64 1.05
CA ILE A 115 -0.16 -3.42 1.71
C ILE A 115 0.50 -2.23 1.01
N VAL A 116 -0.27 -1.18 0.78
CA VAL A 116 0.20 0.13 0.32
C VAL A 116 -0.32 1.19 1.27
N ILE A 117 0.49 2.18 1.60
CA ILE A 117 0.11 3.34 2.42
C ILE A 117 0.52 4.59 1.65
N ASP A 118 -0.46 5.37 1.23
CA ASP A 118 -0.30 6.60 0.45
C ASP A 118 -1.18 7.71 1.06
N ASP A 119 -0.72 8.60 1.92
CA ASP A 119 0.65 9.03 2.15
C ASP A 119 1.00 8.91 3.65
N ILE A 120 2.25 8.57 3.98
CA ILE A 120 2.77 8.37 5.36
C ILE A 120 2.88 9.65 6.15
N ASN A 121 2.76 10.82 5.53
CA ASN A 121 3.06 12.08 6.21
C ASN A 121 2.33 12.19 7.57
N LYS A 122 1.06 11.76 7.63
CA LYS A 122 0.29 11.70 8.89
C LYS A 122 0.83 10.70 9.92
N LEU A 123 1.52 9.65 9.50
CA LEU A 123 2.21 8.71 10.39
C LEU A 123 3.45 9.36 11.01
N PHE A 124 4.27 10.08 10.23
CA PHE A 124 5.41 10.82 10.79
C PHE A 124 4.99 11.92 11.75
N GLU A 125 3.86 12.59 11.49
CA GLU A 125 3.30 13.56 12.43
C GLU A 125 2.96 12.98 13.81
N VAL A 126 2.71 11.67 13.89
CA VAL A 126 2.46 10.98 15.17
C VAL A 126 3.77 10.56 15.84
N PHE A 127 4.84 10.34 15.08
CA PHE A 127 6.17 9.94 15.56
C PHE A 127 7.15 11.12 15.65
N LYS A 128 6.63 12.34 15.82
CA LYS A 128 7.25 13.64 15.50
C LYS A 128 8.42 14.10 16.37
N ASP A 129 9.24 13.18 16.89
CA ASP A 129 10.49 13.55 17.55
C ASP A 129 11.74 13.52 16.66
N ASP A 130 11.73 13.07 15.39
CA ASP A 130 13.01 13.04 14.63
C ASP A 130 13.03 13.10 13.08
N ILE A 131 11.93 13.37 12.35
CA ILE A 131 11.99 13.31 10.87
C ILE A 131 11.22 14.46 10.20
N SER A 132 11.94 15.30 9.44
CA SER A 132 11.40 16.38 8.61
C SER A 132 10.66 15.83 7.38
N PRO A 133 9.41 16.25 7.09
CA PRO A 133 8.57 15.62 6.07
C PRO A 133 8.73 16.30 4.71
N HIS A 134 9.70 15.84 3.94
CA HIS A 134 9.68 16.01 2.48
C HIS A 134 9.88 14.61 1.87
N SER A 135 8.75 14.01 1.45
CA SER A 135 8.60 12.82 0.60
C SER A 135 8.23 11.44 1.23
N ILE A 136 7.51 10.67 0.39
CA ILE A 136 7.38 9.17 0.27
C ILE A 136 6.27 8.46 1.06
N SER A 137 5.50 7.50 0.48
CA SER A 137 5.32 6.14 1.08
C SER A 137 4.63 5.01 0.32
N VAL A 138 5.03 3.78 0.69
CA VAL A 138 4.33 2.47 0.63
C VAL A 138 4.88 1.59 1.79
N PHE A 139 4.05 0.87 2.55
CA PHE A 139 4.52 -0.11 3.57
C PHE A 139 4.13 -1.52 3.19
N LEU A 140 5.10 -2.45 3.19
CA LEU A 140 4.87 -3.88 3.07
C LEU A 140 5.42 -4.60 4.29
N LYS A 141 4.55 -4.89 5.27
CA LYS A 141 4.85 -5.89 6.30
C LYS A 141 4.11 -7.18 5.94
N ILE A 142 4.86 -8.21 5.56
CA ILE A 142 4.41 -9.60 5.58
C ILE A 142 5.34 -10.32 6.54
N SER A 143 4.90 -10.55 7.77
CA SER A 143 5.43 -11.68 8.55
C SER A 143 4.69 -12.94 8.12
N ASP A 144 5.36 -14.08 8.21
CA ASP A 144 4.79 -15.38 7.84
C ASP A 144 3.48 -15.69 8.55
#